data_AF-A0A9D8FS26-F1
#
_entry.id   AF-A0A9D8FS26-F1
#
_cell.length_a   1.000
_cell.length_b   1.000
_cell.length_c   1.000
_cell.angle_alpha   90.00
_cell.angle_beta   90.00
_cell.angle_gamma   90.00
#
_symmetry.space_group_name_H-M   'P 1'
#
loop_
_entity.id
_entity.type
_entity.pdbx_description
1 polymer ?
#
loop_
_entity_poly.entity_id
_entity_poly.type
_entity_poly.pdbx_seq_one_letter_code
_entity_poly.pdbx_strand_id
1 'polypeptide(L)'
;MVLAISVLRILFSVYSLALVGRVFLEMILGPYHSVVLFLRRITEPVLAAIRRRLPPVRSGGAAWDLSPMVAIVLLWVIERVLILILGSIA
;
A
#
# COMPACT_ATOMS: atom_id res chain seq x y z
N MET A 1 -17.60 -10.48 -16.76
CA MET A 1 -16.14 -10.60 -16.49
C MET A 1 -15.43 -9.26 -16.56
N VAL A 2 -15.64 -8.43 -17.60
CA VAL A 2 -14.99 -7.11 -17.74
C VAL A 2 -15.27 -6.16 -16.56
N LEU A 3 -16.52 -6.08 -16.07
CA LEU A 3 -16.87 -5.23 -14.92
C LEU A 3 -16.09 -5.61 -13.64
N ALA A 4 -15.91 -6.90 -13.37
CA ALA A 4 -15.16 -7.37 -12.20
C ALA A 4 -13.68 -6.98 -12.29
N ILE A 5 -13.07 -7.11 -13.48
CA ILE A 5 -11.69 -6.68 -13.73
C ILE A 5 -11.54 -5.17 -13.52
N SER A 6 -12.49 -4.37 -14.02
CA SER A 6 -12.46 -2.91 -13.88
C SER A 6 -12.59 -2.47 -12.42
N VAL A 7 -13.53 -3.06 -11.66
CA VAL A 7 -13.68 -2.77 -10.23
C VAL A 7 -12.40 -3.10 -9.48
N LEU A 8 -11.78 -4.25 -9.76
CA LEU A 8 -10.55 -4.69 -9.11
C LEU A 8 -9.39 -3.74 -9.42
N ARG A 9 -9.20 -3.35 -10.69
CA ARG A 9 -8.21 -2.32 -11.08
C ARG A 9 -8.42 -0.99 -10.35
N ILE A 10 -9.65 -0.50 -10.26
CA ILE A 10 -9.94 0.75 -9.56
C ILE A 10 -9.58 0.62 -8.07
N LEU A 11 -9.95 -0.49 -7.44
CA LEU A 11 -9.69 -0.74 -6.02
C LEU A 11 -8.18 -0.76 -5.72
N PHE A 12 -7.41 -1.50 -6.52
CA PHE A 12 -5.95 -1.56 -6.39
C PHE A 12 -5.29 -0.21 -6.69
N SER A 13 -5.74 0.51 -7.71
CA SER A 13 -5.25 1.84 -8.05
C SER A 13 -5.50 2.84 -6.92
N VAL A 14 -6.72 2.90 -6.38
CA VAL A 14 -7.08 3.76 -5.24
C VAL A 14 -6.26 3.41 -4.00
N TYR A 15 -6.08 2.12 -3.70
CA TYR A 15 -5.25 1.71 -2.57
C TYR A 15 -3.78 2.08 -2.76
N SER A 16 -3.24 1.92 -3.97
CA SER A 16 -1.87 2.34 -4.29
C SER A 16 -1.70 3.86 -4.13
N LEU A 17 -2.68 4.64 -4.59
CA LEU A 17 -2.70 6.10 -4.45
C LEU A 17 -2.82 6.51 -2.98
N ALA A 18 -3.59 5.79 -2.17
CA ALA A 18 -3.69 6.02 -0.73
C ALA A 18 -2.35 5.76 -0.03
N LEU A 19 -1.61 4.73 -0.45
CA LEU A 19 -0.31 4.38 0.12
C LEU A 19 0.77 5.41 -0.23
N VAL A 20 0.82 5.84 -1.49
CA VAL A 20 1.71 6.89 -1.97
C VAL A 20 1.32 8.23 -1.35
N GLY A 21 0.03 8.57 -1.42
CA GLY A 21 -0.55 9.78 -0.86
C GLY A 21 -0.28 9.92 0.63
N ARG A 22 -0.31 8.83 1.41
CA ARG A 22 0.10 8.86 2.81
C ARG A 22 1.51 9.43 2.99
N VAL A 23 2.49 8.98 2.21
CA VAL A 23 3.89 9.40 2.32
C VAL A 23 4.03 10.89 1.96
N PHE A 24 3.42 11.32 0.86
CA PHE A 24 3.43 12.73 0.44
C PHE A 24 2.68 13.63 1.43
N LEU A 25 1.49 13.23 1.88
CA LEU A 25 0.70 13.99 2.85
C LEU A 25 1.39 14.07 4.21
N GLU A 26 2.07 13.01 4.64
CA GLU A 26 2.87 13.03 5.86
C GLU A 26 4.03 14.04 5.76
N MET A 27 4.65 14.17 4.58
CA MET A 27 5.71 15.15 4.34
C MET A 27 5.19 16.60 4.30
N ILE A 28 4.00 16.83 3.76
CA ILE A 28 3.42 18.18 3.59
C ILE A 28 2.67 18.64 4.84
N LEU A 29 1.80 17.79 5.39
CA LEU A 29 0.89 18.10 6.50
C LEU A 29 1.43 17.67 7.87
N GLY A 30 2.46 16.85 7.89
CA GLY A 30 3.04 16.28 9.09
C GLY A 30 2.39 14.96 9.53
N PRO A 31 3.08 14.18 10.39
CA PRO A 31 2.69 12.83 10.77
C PRO A 31 1.44 12.72 11.65
N TYR A 32 0.98 13.83 12.24
CA TYR A 32 -0.14 13.87 13.19
C TYR A 32 -1.44 14.42 12.59
N HIS A 33 -1.48 14.75 11.30
CA HIS A 33 -2.69 15.27 10.66
C HIS A 33 -3.77 14.19 10.54
N SER A 34 -5.05 14.54 10.75
CA SER A 34 -6.18 13.59 10.77
C SER A 34 -6.29 12.70 9.51
N VAL A 35 -6.06 13.26 8.32
CA VAL A 35 -6.06 12.51 7.05
C VAL A 35 -4.91 11.51 6.99
N VAL A 36 -3.72 11.89 7.44
CA VAL A 36 -2.55 11.01 7.52
C VAL A 36 -2.80 9.88 8.51
N LEU A 37 -3.38 10.19 9.68
CA LEU A 37 -3.75 9.19 10.68
C LEU A 37 -4.82 8.21 10.17
N PHE A 38 -5.80 8.70 9.42
CA PHE A 38 -6.82 7.86 8.78
C PHE A 38 -6.19 6.90 7.75
N LEU A 39 -5.36 7.44 6.85
CA LEU A 39 -4.61 6.63 5.88
C LEU A 39 -3.69 5.62 6.58
N ARG A 40 -3.01 6.03 7.65
CA ARG A 40 -2.20 5.15 8.50
C ARG A 40 -3.02 4.00 9.03
N ARG A 41 -4.18 4.25 9.64
CA ARG A 41 -5.04 3.19 10.20
C ARG A 41 -5.50 2.18 9.14
N ILE A 42 -5.82 2.64 7.93
CA ILE A 42 -6.27 1.75 6.84
C ILE A 42 -5.10 0.95 6.26
N THR A 43 -3.92 1.58 6.16
CA THR A 43 -2.73 0.95 5.56
C THR A 43 -1.92 0.14 6.58
N GLU A 44 -2.06 0.43 7.88
CA GLU A 44 -1.37 -0.24 8.98
C GLU A 44 -1.53 -1.76 9.01
N PRO A 45 -2.71 -2.37 8.85
CA PRO A 45 -2.81 -3.84 8.90
C PRO A 45 -1.91 -4.52 7.86
N VAL A 46 -1.81 -3.93 6.66
CA VAL A 46 -0.95 -4.43 5.58
C VAL A 46 0.52 -4.14 5.88
N LEU A 47 0.85 -2.91 6.28
CA LEU A 47 2.23 -2.56 6.63
C LEU A 47 2.75 -3.31 7.86
N ALA A 48 1.90 -3.58 8.85
CA ALA A 48 2.24 -4.33 10.06
C ALA A 48 2.53 -5.80 9.73
N ALA A 49 1.74 -6.40 8.84
CA ALA A 49 2.02 -7.74 8.32
C ALA A 49 3.37 -7.80 7.60
N ILE A 50 3.70 -6.77 6.80
CA ILE A 50 5.00 -6.65 6.14
C ILE A 50 6.14 -6.45 7.15
N ARG A 51 5.96 -5.56 8.14
CA ARG A 51 6.96 -5.27 9.19
C ARG A 51 7.32 -6.48 10.04
N ARG A 52 6.38 -7.43 10.20
CA ARG A 52 6.67 -8.70 10.88
C ARG A 52 7.71 -9.55 10.13
N ARG A 53 7.82 -9.41 8.81
CA ARG A 53 8.79 -10.15 7.98
C ARG A 53 10.01 -9.32 7.58
N LEU A 54 9.82 -8.01 7.41
CA LEU A 54 10.85 -7.03 7.09
C LEU A 54 10.84 -5.95 8.17
N PRO A 55 11.55 -6.17 9.29
CA PRO A 55 11.66 -5.18 10.35
C PRO A 55 12.20 -3.86 9.78
N PRO A 56 11.72 -2.71 10.28
CA PRO A 56 12.22 -1.42 9.83
C PRO A 56 13.72 -1.31 10.10
N VAL A 57 14.45 -0.76 9.14
CA VAL A 57 15.89 -0.55 9.27
C VAL A 57 16.09 0.59 10.27
N ARG A 58 16.48 0.24 11.49
CA ARG A 58 16.84 1.20 12.53
C ARG A 58 18.31 1.55 12.38
N SER A 59 18.60 2.75 11.91
CA SER A 59 19.96 3.30 11.91
C SER A 59 19.96 4.66 12.62
N GLY A 60 20.82 4.81 13.63
CA GLY A 60 21.06 6.10 14.29
C GLY A 60 19.85 6.74 15.01
N GLY A 61 18.99 5.95 15.67
CA GLY A 61 17.82 6.46 16.40
C GLY A 61 16.59 6.77 15.53
N ALA A 62 16.73 6.75 14.19
CA ALA A 62 15.64 6.88 13.25
C ALA A 62 15.24 5.50 12.68
N ALA A 63 13.94 5.20 12.68
CA ALA A 63 13.38 4.03 12.01
C ALA A 63 13.02 4.41 10.58
N TRP A 64 13.75 3.88 9.61
CA TRP A 64 13.40 4.03 8.19
C TRP A 64 12.41 2.92 7.82
N ASP A 65 11.14 3.30 7.70
CA ASP A 65 10.08 2.38 7.29
C ASP A 65 10.12 2.17 5.77
N LEU A 66 10.82 1.13 5.31
CA LEU A 66 10.76 0.68 3.90
C LEU A 66 9.44 -0.05 3.56
N SER A 67 8.60 -0.30 4.57
CA SER A 67 7.32 -0.98 4.43
C SER A 67 6.37 -0.40 3.37
N PRO A 68 6.25 0.94 3.17
CA PRO A 68 5.41 1.50 2.12
C PRO A 68 5.90 1.12 0.71
N MET A 69 7.21 1.14 0.46
CA MET A 69 7.74 0.74 -0.85
C MET A 69 7.51 -0.73 -1.12
N VAL A 70 7.76 -1.58 -0.12
CA VAL A 70 7.48 -3.03 -0.22
C VAL A 70 5.99 -3.28 -0.47
N ALA A 71 5.11 -2.56 0.22
CA ALA A 71 3.67 -2.68 0.04
C ALA A 71 3.23 -2.30 -1.39
N ILE A 72 3.78 -1.24 -1.98
CA ILE A 72 3.49 -0.85 -3.37
C ILE A 72 3.89 -1.96 -4.33
N VAL A 73 5.10 -2.52 -4.19
CA VAL A 73 5.58 -3.64 -5.03
C VAL A 73 4.68 -4.87 -4.88
N LEU A 74 4.34 -5.22 -3.65
CA LEU A 74 3.47 -6.37 -3.37
C LEU A 74 2.08 -6.17 -4.00
N LEU A 75 1.53 -4.96 -3.90
CA LEU A 75 0.23 -4.62 -4.47
C LEU A 75 0.23 -4.79 -5.99
N TRP A 76 1.28 -4.31 -6.65
CA TRP A 76 1.47 -4.43 -8.09
C TRP A 76 1.55 -5.89 -8.55
N VAL A 77 2.31 -6.72 -7.83
CA VAL A 77 2.41 -8.16 -8.12
C VAL A 77 1.06 -8.84 -7.96
N ILE A 78 0.36 -8.58 -6.85
CA ILE A 78 -0.94 -9.18 -6.55
C ILE A 78 -1.98 -8.78 -7.60
N GLU A 79 -2.05 -7.50 -7.97
CA GLU A 79 -2.95 -7.01 -9.02
C GLU A 79 -2.72 -7.75 -10.35
N ARG A 80 -1.46 -7.87 -10.76
CA ARG A 80 -1.09 -8.49 -12.04
C ARG A 80 -1.42 -9.98 -12.06
N VAL A 81 -1.13 -10.69 -10.97
CA VAL A 81 -1.47 -12.11 -10.80
C VAL A 81 -2.98 -12.31 -10.83
N LEU A 82 -3.75 -11.48 -10.10
CA LEU A 82 -5.21 -11.56 -10.10
C LEU A 82 -5.80 -11.33 -11.50
N ILE A 83 -5.32 -10.31 -12.23
CA ILE A 83 -5.78 -10.02 -13.59
C ILE A 83 -5.41 -11.16 -14.54
N LEU A 84 -4.21 -11.73 -14.43
CA LEU A 84 -3.77 -12.86 -15.25
C LEU A 84 -4.63 -14.11 -15.01
N ILE A 85 -4.89 -14.45 -13.74
CA ILE A 85 -5.73 -15.60 -13.39
C ILE A 85 -7.16 -15.37 -13.91
N LEU A 86 -7.74 -14.20 -13.65
CA LEU A 86 -9.11 -13.90 -14.07
C LEU A 86 -9.26 -13.82 -15.59
N GLY A 87 -8.20 -13.38 -16.29
CA GLY A 87 -8.13 -13.40 -17.74
C GLY A 87 -7.89 -14.79 -18.34
N SER A 88 -7.26 -15.71 -17.60
CA SER A 88 -7.03 -17.09 -18.06
C SER A 88 -8.26 -17.99 -17.92
N ILE A 89 -9.21 -17.60 -17.07
CA ILE A 89 -10.47 -18.33 -16.83
C ILE A 89 -11.61 -17.79 -17.74
N ALA A 90 -11.37 -16.66 -18.42
CA ALA A 90 -12.27 -16.04 -19.39
C ALA A 90 -12.02 -16.56 -20.81
#